data_AF-A0A855X1U3-F1
#
_entry.id   AF-A0A855X1U3-F1
#
_cell.length_a   1.000
_cell.length_b   1.000
_cell.length_c   1.000
_cell.angle_alpha   90.00
_cell.angle_beta   90.00
_cell.angle_gamma   90.00
#
_symmetry.space_group_name_H-M   'P 1'
#
loop_
_entity.id
_entity.type
_entity.pdbx_description
1 polymer ?
#
loop_
_entity_poly.entity_id
_entity_poly.type
_entity_poly.pdbx_seq_one_letter_code
_entity_poly.pdbx_strand_id
1 'polypeptide(L)' 'MQWVCDICGYVHDEEEPPDNCPVCGAPKSKFSEWSEDEDINDDELLDDEDDDVDEDEDRY' A
#
# COMPACT_ATOMS: atom_id res chain seq x y z
N MET A 1 18.17 -2.70 -5.69
CA MET A 1 16.81 -2.68 -6.25
C MET A 1 15.96 -3.52 -5.32
N GLN A 2 14.70 -3.17 -5.13
CA GLN A 2 13.79 -3.98 -4.33
C GLN A 2 12.74 -4.56 -5.26
N TRP A 3 12.49 -5.86 -5.17
CA TRP A 3 11.56 -6.56 -6.03
C TRP A 3 10.44 -7.15 -5.19
N VAL A 4 9.20 -6.81 -5.48
CA VAL A 4 8.05 -7.29 -4.73
C VAL A 4 7.23 -8.22 -5.59
N CYS A 5 6.87 -9.37 -5.03
CA CYS A 5 6.01 -10.34 -5.69
C CYS A 5 4.55 -9.86 -5.67
N ASP A 6 3.98 -9.59 -6.84
CA ASP A 6 2.59 -9.13 -7.00
C ASP A 6 1.54 -10.17 -6.57
N ILE A 7 1.95 -11.43 -6.38
CA ILE A 7 1.07 -12.53 -5.99
C ILE A 7 0.94 -12.65 -4.47
N CYS A 8 2.03 -12.44 -3.73
CA CYS A 8 2.07 -12.75 -2.29
C CYS A 8 2.68 -11.64 -1.42
N GLY A 9 3.26 -10.60 -2.01
CA GLY A 9 3.92 -9.51 -1.29
C GLY A 9 5.32 -9.84 -0.76
N TYR A 10 5.96 -10.94 -1.20
CA TYR A 10 7.35 -11.21 -0.83
C TYR A 10 8.29 -10.14 -1.40
N VAL A 11 9.15 -9.60 -0.54
CA VAL A 11 10.12 -8.55 -0.87
C VAL A 11 11.51 -9.18 -1.03
N HIS A 12 12.19 -8.86 -2.12
CA HIS A 12 13.54 -9.31 -2.43
C HIS A 12 14.46 -8.10 -2.64
N ASP A 13 15.46 -7.93 -1.79
CA ASP A 13 16.27 -6.70 -1.68
C ASP A 13 17.56 -6.71 -2.53
N GLU A 14 17.72 -7.67 -3.44
CA GLU A 14 18.89 -7.76 -4.32
C GLU A 14 18.66 -7.07 -5.67
N GLU A 15 19.74 -6.91 -6.44
CA GLU A 15 19.68 -6.26 -7.76
C GLU A 15 18.79 -7.03 -8.76
N GLU A 16 18.61 -8.35 -8.60
CA GLU A 16 17.79 -9.15 -9.49
C GLU A 16 16.76 -10.02 -8.73
N PRO A 17 15.53 -10.18 -9.24
CA PRO A 17 14.55 -11.06 -8.62
C PRO A 17 14.86 -12.54 -8.94
N PRO A 18 14.49 -13.46 -8.04
CA PRO A 18 14.68 -14.90 -8.24
C PRO A 18 13.79 -15.45 -9.37
N ASP A 19 14.19 -16.57 -9.98
CA ASP A 19 13.41 -17.27 -11.02
C ASP A 19 12.00 -17.66 -10.54
N ASN A 20 11.91 -18.07 -9.27
CA ASN A 20 10.66 -18.41 -8.62
C ASN A 20 10.60 -17.78 -7.22
N CYS A 21 9.43 -17.24 -6.87
CA CYS A 21 9.18 -16.72 -5.54
C CYS A 21 9.30 -17.84 -4.50
N PRO A 22 10.12 -17.67 -3.43
CA PRO A 22 10.31 -18.70 -2.41
C PRO A 22 9.06 -18.91 -1.53
N VAL A 23 8.12 -17.96 -1.55
CA VAL A 23 6.89 -18.01 -0.74
C VAL A 23 5.75 -18.71 -1.48
N CYS A 24 5.50 -18.34 -2.75
CA CYS A 24 4.34 -18.84 -3.51
C CYS A 24 4.69 -19.62 -4.78
N GLY A 25 5.96 -19.65 -5.21
CA GLY A 25 6.41 -20.32 -6.43
C GLY A 25 6.13 -19.57 -7.73
N ALA A 26 5.56 -18.36 -7.68
CA ALA A 26 5.32 -17.54 -8.87
C ALA A 26 6.62 -17.25 -9.66
N PRO A 27 6.58 -17.18 -10.99
CA PRO A 27 7.77 -16.92 -11.80
C PRO A 27 8.27 -15.48 -11.64
N LYS A 28 9.54 -15.22 -11.98
CA LYS A 28 10.19 -13.89 -12.00
C LYS A 28 9.36 -12.80 -12.69
N SER A 29 8.56 -13.15 -13.69
CA SER A 29 7.66 -12.24 -14.41
C SER A 29 6.54 -11.64 -13.53
N LYS A 30 6.37 -12.10 -12.29
CA LYS A 30 5.42 -11.60 -11.29
C LYS A 30 6.09 -10.79 -10.19
N PHE A 31 7.36 -10.42 -10.37
CA PHE A 31 8.04 -9.47 -9.53
C PHE A 31 8.03 -8.10 -10.20
N SER A 32 7.62 -7.09 -9.43
CA SER A 32 7.66 -5.68 -9.83
C SER A 32 8.77 -4.97 -9.05
N GLU A 33 9.53 -4.11 -9.73
CA GLU A 33 10.53 -3.28 -9.09
C GLU A 33 9.81 -2.23 -8.23
N TRP A 34 10.09 -2.24 -6.93
CA TRP A 34 9.68 -1.21 -6.00
C TRP A 34 10.82 -0.20 -5.90
N SER A 35 10.56 0.98 -6.45
CA SER A 35 11.37 2.17 -6.23
C SER A 35 10.61 3.04 -5.22
N GLU A 36 11.24 3.44 -4.13
CA GLU A 36 10.66 4.30 -3.08
C GLU A 36 10.39 5.75 -3.54
N ASP A 37 10.50 6.02 -4.84
CA ASP A 37 10.33 7.34 -5.43
C ASP A 37 8.93 7.44 -6.06
N GLU A 38 8.09 8.26 -5.42
CA GLU A 38 6.78 8.78 -5.87
C GLU A 38 5.52 8.05 -5.31
N ASP A 39 4.63 8.87 -4.73
CA ASP A 39 3.22 8.58 -4.38
C ASP A 39 2.86 8.01 -2.99
N ILE A 40 3.46 8.55 -1.92
CA ILE A 40 2.74 8.65 -0.63
C ILE A 40 2.79 10.09 -0.12
N ASN A 41 2.00 10.97 -0.74
CA ASN A 41 1.53 12.20 -0.11
C ASN A 41 0.11 12.49 -0.64
N ASP A 42 -0.80 11.54 -0.50
CA ASP A 42 -2.23 11.84 -0.51
C ASP A 42 -2.68 12.00 0.95
N ASP A 43 -2.23 13.12 1.53
CA ASP A 43 -2.66 13.68 2.80
C ASP A 43 -4.06 14.32 2.60
N GLU A 44 -5.04 13.53 2.15
CA GLU A 44 -6.43 14.00 1.90
C GLU A 44 -7.46 13.02 2.51
N LEU A 45 -7.11 12.34 3.60
CA LEU A 45 -8.04 11.56 4.42
C LEU A 45 -7.83 11.85 5.92
N LEU A 46 -8.00 13.11 6.29
CA LEU A 46 -8.66 13.39 7.56
C LEU A 46 -9.97 14.08 7.23
N ASP A 47 -10.99 13.24 7.26
CA ASP A 47 -12.41 13.51 7.40
C ASP A 47 -12.65 14.71 8.34
N ASP A 48 -12.75 15.91 7.77
CA ASP A 48 -13.64 16.94 8.30
C ASP A 48 -15.08 16.58 7.86
N GLU A 49 -15.53 15.39 8.26
CA GLU A 49 -16.93 15.21 8.65
C GLU A 49 -17.08 16.09 9.91
N ASP A 50 -17.29 17.40 9.71
CA ASP A 50 -18.12 18.21 10.59
C ASP A 50 -19.53 17.60 10.51
N ASP A 51 -19.65 16.45 11.18
CA ASP A 51 -20.84 15.78 11.65
C ASP A 51 -21.71 16.86 12.31
N ASP A 52 -22.73 17.26 11.57
CA ASP A 52 -24.04 17.69 12.05
C ASP A 52 -24.11 17.93 13.57
N VAL A 53 -23.63 19.10 14.02
CA VAL A 53 -24.08 19.66 15.29
C VAL A 53 -25.52 20.13 15.10
N ASP A 54 -26.44 19.17 15.16
CA ASP A 54 -27.86 19.39 15.40
C ASP A 54 -28.00 19.84 16.87
N GLU A 55 -27.66 21.12 17.14
CA GLU A 55 -27.84 21.79 18.44
C GLU A 55 -29.25 22.39 18.58
N ASP A 56 -30.28 21.72 18.05
CA ASP A 56 -31.69 22.07 18.26
C ASP A 56 -32.49 20.83 18.70
N GLU A 57 -32.27 20.37 19.95
CA GLU A 57 -33.34 20.00 20.92
C GLU A 57 -32.76 19.33 22.19
N ASP A 58 -33.40 19.61 23.34
CA ASP A 58 -33.25 18.93 24.65
C ASP A 58 -32.16 19.37 25.66
N ARG A 59 -32.19 20.65 26.10
CA ARG A 59 -32.12 20.93 27.56
C ARG A 59 -32.65 22.30 27.99
N TYR A 60 -33.96 22.33 28.31
CA TYR A 60 -34.65 23.16 29.33
C TYR A 60 -34.36 24.68 29.41
#